data_AF-A0A4S4KVQ4-F1
#
_entry.id   AF-A0A4S4KVQ4-F1
#
_cell.length_a   1.000
_cell.length_b   1.000
_cell.length_c   1.000
_cell.angle_alpha   90.00
_cell.angle_beta   90.00
_cell.angle_gamma   90.00
#
_symmetry.space_group_name_H-M   'P 1'
#
loop_
_entity.id
_entity.type
_entity.pdbx_description
1 polymer ?
#
loop_
_entity_poly.entity_id
_entity_poly.type
_entity_poly.pdbx_seq_one_letter_code
_entity_poly.pdbx_strand_id
1 'polypeptide(L)'
;MPLVPPPPIPHGNIPTAPTSPLPPIAPPDPLRKPYHMMDLLRQTMMSKTGGYITRRLHVPQEVWSQGGAKLTNIPEKIRVVEVLSSALEELQSWSVEYFGAGNVSSGMAMGIGSIGKKEAEAWAMRLEEFSSVCDGVVGNFGKKLGVGEGFVTKKTSGVTSWGGRLTRQFDKLTNGKNLDSPAMYVQGLAKLFNQAQILDEHTGAISCQPIAPLYEAFPPDIRLALEVKLKRASEFFAKVVLTFVIRDMALLLDKYVKKCEKWLAE
;
A
#
# COMPACT_ATOMS: atom_id res chain seq x y z
N MET A 1 26.12 45.87 3.28
CA MET A 1 26.05 44.75 4.23
C MET A 1 25.20 43.65 3.61
N PRO A 2 25.67 42.40 3.51
CA PRO A 2 24.82 41.30 3.08
C PRO A 2 23.80 41.00 4.19
N LEU A 3 22.52 40.98 3.84
CA LEU A 3 21.43 40.61 4.74
C LEU A 3 21.60 39.14 5.16
N VAL A 4 21.89 38.92 6.43
CA VAL A 4 21.94 37.58 7.03
C VAL A 4 20.50 37.04 7.02
N PRO A 5 20.26 35.83 6.50
CA PRO A 5 18.93 35.24 6.55
C PRO A 5 18.49 35.02 8.01
N PRO A 6 17.21 35.22 8.33
CA PRO A 6 16.72 35.04 9.69
C PRO A 6 16.93 33.58 10.16
N PRO A 7 17.18 33.38 11.46
CA PRO A 7 17.39 32.04 12.00
C PRO A 7 16.15 31.15 11.78
N PRO A 8 16.33 29.84 11.61
CA PRO A 8 15.20 28.91 11.50
C PRO A 8 14.35 28.99 12.79
N ILE A 9 13.06 29.26 12.64
CA ILE A 9 12.12 29.24 13.76
C ILE A 9 12.03 27.79 14.29
N PRO A 10 12.27 27.54 15.59
CA PRO A 10 12.09 26.22 16.18
C PRO A 10 10.66 25.73 15.93
N HIS A 11 10.52 24.58 15.27
CA HIS A 11 9.24 24.01 14.82
C HIS A 11 8.26 23.63 15.95
N GLY A 12 8.59 23.89 17.21
CA GLY A 12 7.82 23.47 18.39
C GLY A 12 6.65 24.38 18.78
N ASN A 13 6.61 25.64 18.33
CA ASN A 13 5.63 26.63 18.82
C ASN A 13 4.93 27.40 17.69
N ILE A 14 4.30 26.71 16.75
CA ILE A 14 3.27 27.33 15.90
C ILE A 14 1.91 26.99 16.55
N PRO A 15 1.22 27.94 17.22
CA PRO A 15 0.02 27.66 18.01
C PRO A 15 -1.16 27.05 17.24
N THR A 16 -1.06 26.99 15.91
CA THR A 16 -2.12 26.56 14.99
C THR A 16 -1.71 25.40 14.07
N ALA A 17 -0.49 24.87 14.20
CA ALA A 17 -0.07 23.72 13.39
C ALA A 17 -0.73 22.44 13.94
N PRO A 18 -1.31 21.58 13.08
CA PRO A 18 -1.74 20.25 13.48
C PRO A 18 -0.66 19.54 14.29
N THR A 19 -1.03 18.95 15.42
CA THR A 19 -0.12 18.29 16.37
C THR A 19 0.49 16.99 15.82
N SER A 20 0.04 16.53 14.65
CA SER A 20 0.61 15.39 13.95
C SER A 20 2.06 15.67 13.54
N PRO A 21 2.99 14.70 13.67
CA PRO A 21 4.37 14.89 13.22
C PRO A 21 4.43 15.10 11.71
N LEU A 22 5.42 15.87 11.26
CA LEU A 22 5.69 15.99 9.82
C LEU A 22 6.08 14.64 9.23
N PRO A 23 5.76 14.40 7.94
CA PRO A 23 6.04 13.11 7.33
C PRO A 23 7.56 12.92 7.23
N PRO A 24 8.07 11.69 7.43
CA PRO A 24 9.47 11.39 7.20
C PRO A 24 9.86 11.68 5.75
N ILE A 25 11.16 11.81 5.50
CA ILE A 25 11.68 12.02 4.14
C ILE A 25 11.31 10.81 3.28
N ALA A 26 10.71 11.07 2.11
CA ALA A 26 10.37 10.01 1.17
C ALA A 26 11.63 9.22 0.77
N PRO A 27 11.53 7.89 0.61
CA PRO A 27 12.68 7.08 0.22
C PRO A 27 13.25 7.55 -1.14
N PRO A 28 14.58 7.53 -1.31
CA PRO A 28 15.22 7.94 -2.56
C PRO A 28 14.86 6.98 -3.70
N ASP A 29 14.73 5.68 -3.40
CA ASP A 29 14.30 4.65 -4.33
C ASP A 29 12.84 4.88 -4.77
N PRO A 30 12.59 5.15 -6.07
CA PRO A 30 11.25 5.32 -6.61
C PRO A 30 10.31 4.14 -6.36
N LEU A 31 10.83 2.91 -6.29
CA LEU A 31 10.03 1.71 -6.06
C LEU A 31 9.43 1.66 -4.66
N ARG A 32 10.00 2.40 -3.72
CA ARG A 32 9.55 2.45 -2.32
C ARG A 32 8.55 3.58 -2.05
N LYS A 33 8.46 4.56 -2.94
CA LYS A 33 7.56 5.72 -2.79
C LYS A 33 6.07 5.34 -2.68
N PRO A 34 5.54 4.34 -3.42
CA PRO A 34 4.15 3.93 -3.25
C PRO A 34 3.87 3.39 -1.84
N TYR A 35 4.77 2.57 -1.29
CA TYR A 35 4.60 2.03 0.06
C TYR A 35 4.69 3.09 1.14
N HIS A 36 5.61 4.05 0.97
CA HIS A 36 5.69 5.23 1.84
C HIS A 36 4.40 6.05 1.81
N MET A 37 3.84 6.33 0.63
CA MET A 37 2.56 7.04 0.50
C MET A 37 1.41 6.27 1.17
N MET A 38 1.39 4.93 1.04
CA MET A 38 0.41 4.08 1.72
C MET A 38 0.53 4.19 3.25
N ASP A 39 1.72 4.22 3.82
CA ASP A 39 1.88 4.42 5.27
C ASP A 39 1.43 5.82 5.71
N LEU A 40 1.78 6.87 4.96
CA LEU A 40 1.28 8.22 5.26
C LEU A 40 -0.25 8.29 5.22
N LEU A 41 -0.88 7.75 4.18
CA LEU A 41 -2.34 7.69 4.08
C LEU A 41 -2.95 6.89 5.23
N ARG A 42 -2.36 5.75 5.59
CA ARG A 42 -2.80 4.94 6.74
C ARG A 42 -2.76 5.75 8.04
N GLN A 43 -1.72 6.52 8.28
CA GLN A 43 -1.62 7.39 9.45
C GLN A 43 -2.77 8.40 9.50
N THR A 44 -3.17 8.97 8.36
CA THR A 44 -4.33 9.89 8.30
C THR A 44 -5.65 9.22 8.66
N MET A 45 -5.80 7.92 8.42
CA MET A 45 -7.00 7.16 8.75
C MET A 45 -7.04 6.73 10.23
N MET A 46 -5.88 6.44 10.81
CA MET A 46 -5.77 5.80 12.13
C MET A 46 -5.48 6.76 13.28
N SER A 47 -4.78 7.87 13.02
CA SER A 47 -4.49 8.86 14.05
C SER A 47 -5.71 9.73 14.33
N LYS A 48 -6.02 9.99 15.61
CA LYS A 48 -7.11 10.89 16.02
C LYS A 48 -6.97 12.30 15.45
N THR A 49 -5.74 12.77 15.31
CA THR A 49 -5.44 14.11 14.79
C THR A 49 -5.29 14.10 13.27
N GLY A 50 -5.46 12.96 12.60
CA GLY A 50 -5.07 12.77 11.20
C GLY A 50 -3.55 12.79 11.02
N GLY A 51 -3.09 13.12 9.81
CA GLY A 51 -1.66 13.09 9.49
C GLY A 51 -1.29 13.87 8.23
N TYR A 52 0.00 14.09 8.04
CA TYR A 52 0.53 14.76 6.86
C TYR A 52 0.87 13.75 5.77
N ILE A 53 0.36 13.97 4.55
CA ILE A 53 0.75 13.22 3.35
C ILE A 53 1.80 13.95 2.51
N THR A 54 1.94 15.25 2.74
CA THR A 54 3.10 16.05 2.31
C THR A 54 3.43 17.03 3.42
N ARG A 55 4.60 17.68 3.37
CA ARG A 55 4.95 18.74 4.33
C ARG A 55 3.98 19.94 4.34
N ARG A 56 3.08 20.03 3.36
CA ARG A 56 2.12 21.16 3.20
C ARG A 56 0.66 20.70 3.21
N LEU A 57 0.39 19.40 3.29
CA LEU A 57 -0.95 18.86 3.24
C LEU A 57 -1.17 17.91 4.41
N HIS A 58 -1.93 18.40 5.39
CA HIS A 58 -2.48 17.62 6.48
C HIS A 58 -3.90 17.16 6.11
N VAL A 59 -4.22 15.92 6.41
CA VAL A 59 -5.55 15.32 6.23
C VAL A 59 -6.06 14.93 7.62
N PRO A 60 -7.09 15.63 8.14
CA PRO A 60 -7.78 15.25 9.37
C PRO A 60 -8.41 13.85 9.27
N GLN A 61 -8.49 13.13 10.39
CA GLN A 61 -9.07 11.77 10.41
C GLN A 61 -10.52 11.77 9.95
N GLU A 62 -11.25 12.83 10.33
CA GLU A 62 -12.67 13.02 10.08
C GLU A 62 -12.98 13.08 8.58
N VAL A 63 -12.00 13.43 7.73
CA VAL A 63 -12.15 13.37 6.27
C VAL A 63 -12.60 11.97 5.84
N TRP A 64 -12.04 10.93 6.45
CA TRP A 64 -12.35 9.53 6.13
C TRP A 64 -13.71 9.06 6.64
N SER A 65 -14.32 9.77 7.59
CA SER A 65 -15.65 9.46 8.13
C SER A 65 -16.76 10.33 7.53
N GLN A 66 -16.47 11.13 6.50
CA GLN A 66 -17.46 11.99 5.86
C GLN A 66 -18.53 11.20 5.12
N GLY A 67 -19.65 10.95 5.78
CA GLY A 67 -20.86 10.43 5.17
C GLY A 67 -21.39 11.34 4.04
N GLY A 68 -21.95 10.72 3.00
CA GLY A 68 -22.58 11.43 1.88
C GLY A 68 -21.63 12.01 0.84
N ALA A 69 -20.35 11.62 0.85
CA ALA A 69 -19.48 11.76 -0.32
C ALA A 69 -19.91 10.76 -1.41
N LYS A 70 -19.91 11.20 -2.68
CA LYS A 70 -20.34 10.38 -3.83
C LYS A 70 -19.21 9.45 -4.28
N LEU A 71 -18.75 8.57 -3.38
CA LEU A 71 -17.76 7.55 -3.71
C LEU A 71 -18.41 6.49 -4.61
N THR A 72 -17.79 6.21 -5.75
CA THR A 72 -18.29 5.23 -6.72
C THR A 72 -17.63 3.87 -6.53
N ASN A 73 -18.36 2.80 -6.86
CA ASN A 73 -17.87 1.42 -6.89
C ASN A 73 -17.23 0.97 -5.57
N ILE A 74 -17.76 1.46 -4.43
CA ILE A 74 -17.27 1.12 -3.10
C ILE A 74 -17.31 -0.39 -2.83
N PRO A 75 -18.38 -1.14 -3.17
CA PRO A 75 -18.40 -2.58 -2.98
C PRO A 75 -17.26 -3.29 -3.73
N GLU A 76 -16.94 -2.87 -4.95
CA GLU A 76 -15.79 -3.42 -5.69
C GLU A 76 -14.45 -3.03 -5.09
N LYS A 77 -14.28 -1.80 -4.64
CA LYS A 77 -13.05 -1.37 -3.96
C LYS A 77 -12.81 -2.16 -2.68
N ILE A 78 -13.85 -2.38 -1.87
CA ILE A 78 -13.77 -3.23 -0.67
C ILE A 78 -13.33 -4.64 -1.04
N ARG A 79 -13.94 -5.26 -2.06
CA ARG A 79 -13.53 -6.59 -2.53
C ARG A 79 -12.08 -6.64 -2.99
N VAL A 80 -11.62 -5.62 -3.73
CA VAL A 80 -10.22 -5.53 -4.16
C VAL A 80 -9.28 -5.43 -2.97
N VAL A 81 -9.63 -4.60 -1.99
CA VAL A 81 -8.88 -4.43 -0.74
C VAL A 81 -8.78 -5.75 0.01
N GLU A 82 -9.87 -6.50 0.16
CA GLU A 82 -9.89 -7.80 0.85
C GLU A 82 -9.07 -8.87 0.12
N VAL A 83 -9.20 -8.96 -1.21
CA VAL A 83 -8.41 -9.90 -2.03
C VAL A 83 -6.91 -9.63 -1.89
N LEU A 84 -6.51 -8.36 -1.98
CA LEU A 84 -5.10 -7.97 -1.83
C LEU A 84 -4.61 -8.18 -0.40
N SER A 85 -5.43 -7.86 0.61
CA SER A 85 -5.10 -8.10 2.01
C SER A 85 -4.85 -9.59 2.29
N SER A 86 -5.71 -10.47 1.79
CA SER A 86 -5.52 -11.92 1.95
C SER A 86 -4.22 -12.41 1.29
N ALA A 87 -3.94 -11.94 0.06
CA ALA A 87 -2.71 -12.31 -0.63
C ALA A 87 -1.45 -11.80 0.08
N LEU A 88 -1.49 -10.60 0.67
CA LEU A 88 -0.38 -10.05 1.46
C LEU A 88 -0.22 -10.75 2.82
N GLU A 89 -1.29 -11.20 3.46
CA GLU A 89 -1.20 -12.04 4.68
C GLU A 89 -0.46 -13.35 4.39
N GLU A 90 -0.81 -14.01 3.28
CA GLU A 90 -0.12 -15.21 2.85
C GLU A 90 1.35 -14.91 2.50
N LEU A 91 1.61 -13.82 1.79
CA LEU A 91 2.97 -13.41 1.44
C LEU A 91 3.82 -13.10 2.68
N GLN A 92 3.24 -12.44 3.70
CA GLN A 92 3.89 -12.19 4.99
C GLN A 92 4.24 -13.50 5.70
N SER A 93 3.32 -14.48 5.71
CA SER A 93 3.57 -15.80 6.31
C SER A 93 4.74 -16.49 5.63
N TRP A 94 4.80 -16.46 4.28
CA TRP A 94 5.90 -17.05 3.53
C TRP A 94 7.22 -16.28 3.68
N SER A 95 7.17 -14.95 3.82
CA SER A 95 8.36 -14.17 4.16
C SER A 95 8.95 -14.63 5.49
N VAL A 96 8.12 -14.80 6.51
CA VAL A 96 8.59 -15.28 7.82
C VAL A 96 9.17 -16.69 7.72
N GLU A 97 8.55 -17.56 6.93
CA GLU A 97 9.02 -18.93 6.70
C GLU A 97 10.41 -18.99 6.02
N TYR A 98 10.68 -18.10 5.07
CA TYR A 98 11.92 -18.14 4.28
C TYR A 98 13.04 -17.22 4.80
N PHE A 99 12.69 -16.09 5.44
CA PHE A 99 13.64 -15.06 5.89
C PHE A 99 13.70 -14.93 7.42
N GLY A 100 12.72 -15.47 8.14
CA GLY A 100 12.65 -15.50 9.60
C GLY A 100 11.72 -14.42 10.14
N ALA A 101 11.51 -14.42 11.45
CA ALA A 101 10.67 -13.43 12.13
C ALA A 101 11.33 -12.03 12.26
N GLY A 102 12.49 -11.84 11.61
CA GLY A 102 13.27 -10.60 11.66
C GLY A 102 13.01 -9.69 10.45
N ASN A 103 13.51 -8.46 10.54
CA ASN A 103 13.54 -7.55 9.40
C ASN A 103 14.48 -8.13 8.32
N VAL A 104 13.99 -8.27 7.10
CA VAL A 104 14.72 -8.88 5.98
C VAL A 104 16.03 -8.13 5.66
N SER A 105 16.11 -6.84 6.01
CA SER A 105 17.28 -6.00 5.78
C SER A 105 18.40 -6.20 6.81
N SER A 106 18.09 -6.63 8.04
CA SER A 106 19.08 -6.65 9.14
C SER A 106 19.89 -7.95 9.22
N GLY A 107 19.61 -8.94 8.37
CA GLY A 107 20.36 -10.22 8.35
C GLY A 107 20.14 -11.10 9.59
N MET A 108 19.32 -10.67 10.54
CA MET A 108 18.95 -11.45 11.72
C MET A 108 17.83 -12.43 11.35
N ALA A 109 18.18 -13.51 10.65
CA ALA A 109 17.31 -14.65 10.41
C ALA A 109 17.13 -15.44 11.73
N MET A 110 16.42 -14.85 12.68
CA MET A 110 16.13 -15.46 13.99
C MET A 110 15.39 -16.77 13.78
N GLY A 111 16.08 -17.90 14.01
CA GLY A 111 15.50 -19.24 13.96
C GLY A 111 15.48 -19.94 12.60
N ILE A 112 16.14 -19.39 11.57
CA ILE A 112 16.29 -20.07 10.27
C ILE A 112 17.74 -20.53 10.08
N GLY A 113 17.90 -21.68 9.43
CA GLY A 113 19.20 -22.17 8.96
C GLY A 113 19.79 -21.33 7.82
N SER A 114 20.60 -21.95 6.95
CA SER A 114 21.16 -21.26 5.79
C SER A 114 20.07 -20.92 4.77
N ILE A 115 19.92 -19.64 4.43
CA ILE A 115 19.11 -19.21 3.30
C ILE A 115 19.89 -19.45 2.00
N GLY A 116 19.26 -20.05 0.98
CA GLY A 116 19.95 -20.40 -0.26
C GLY A 116 19.05 -20.40 -1.48
N LYS A 117 19.52 -21.08 -2.53
CA LYS A 117 18.82 -21.13 -3.84
C LYS A 117 17.38 -21.65 -3.72
N LYS A 118 17.15 -22.68 -2.90
CA LYS A 118 15.83 -23.29 -2.72
C LYS A 118 14.82 -22.30 -2.16
N GLU A 119 15.20 -21.56 -1.12
CA GLU A 119 14.36 -20.54 -0.49
C GLU A 119 14.15 -19.35 -1.46
N ALA A 120 15.17 -18.99 -2.24
CA ALA A 120 15.07 -17.96 -3.26
C ALA A 120 14.06 -18.33 -4.37
N GLU A 121 14.11 -19.56 -4.87
CA GLU A 121 13.17 -20.08 -5.88
C GLU A 121 11.75 -20.15 -5.31
N ALA A 122 11.60 -20.63 -4.07
CA ALA A 122 10.31 -20.69 -3.40
C ALA A 122 9.71 -19.29 -3.19
N TRP A 123 10.52 -18.32 -2.76
CA TRP A 123 10.11 -16.93 -2.62
C TRP A 123 9.72 -16.29 -3.96
N ALA A 124 10.49 -16.55 -5.02
CA ALA A 124 10.18 -16.08 -6.36
C ALA A 124 8.83 -16.60 -6.86
N MET A 125 8.49 -17.85 -6.53
CA MET A 125 7.19 -18.45 -6.84
C MET A 125 6.05 -17.75 -6.09
N ARG A 126 6.22 -17.39 -4.81
CA ARG A 126 5.19 -16.66 -4.03
C ARG A 126 4.95 -15.25 -4.56
N LEU A 127 6.01 -14.54 -4.98
CA LEU A 127 5.85 -13.24 -5.64
C LEU A 127 5.17 -13.34 -7.02
N GLU A 128 5.34 -14.46 -7.73
CA GLU A 128 4.63 -14.71 -8.99
C GLU A 128 3.13 -14.98 -8.76
N GLU A 129 2.81 -15.76 -7.71
CA GLU A 129 1.42 -15.97 -7.28
C GLU A 129 0.76 -14.64 -6.89
N PHE A 130 1.45 -13.77 -6.14
CA PHE A 130 0.97 -12.42 -5.82
C PHE A 130 0.78 -11.56 -7.08
N SER A 131 1.73 -11.62 -8.03
CA SER A 131 1.61 -10.92 -9.31
C SER A 131 0.38 -11.36 -10.11
N SER A 132 0.05 -12.66 -10.06
CA SER A 132 -1.15 -13.22 -10.68
C SER A 132 -2.44 -12.69 -10.02
N VAL A 133 -2.44 -12.47 -8.70
CA VAL A 133 -3.55 -11.81 -7.99
C VAL A 133 -3.71 -10.37 -8.48
N CYS A 134 -2.61 -9.60 -8.59
CA CYS A 134 -2.63 -8.23 -9.13
C CYS A 134 -3.22 -8.18 -10.54
N ASP A 135 -2.81 -9.10 -11.42
CA ASP A 135 -3.37 -9.19 -12.78
C ASP A 135 -4.86 -9.50 -12.77
N GLY A 136 -5.31 -10.40 -11.91
CA GLY A 136 -6.73 -10.70 -11.75
C GLY A 136 -7.53 -9.50 -11.23
N VAL A 137 -6.97 -8.68 -10.34
CA VAL A 137 -7.59 -7.42 -9.92
C VAL A 137 -7.75 -6.46 -11.10
N VAL A 138 -6.70 -6.27 -11.91
CA VAL A 138 -6.76 -5.39 -13.09
C VAL A 138 -7.77 -5.94 -14.12
N GLY A 139 -7.73 -7.25 -14.40
CA GLY A 139 -8.61 -7.90 -15.36
C GLY A 139 -10.09 -7.83 -14.99
N ASN A 140 -10.41 -8.08 -13.71
CA ASN A 140 -11.80 -8.16 -13.24
C ASN A 140 -12.37 -6.80 -12.81
N PHE A 141 -11.54 -5.90 -12.28
CA PHE A 141 -12.00 -4.66 -11.66
C PHE A 141 -11.42 -3.38 -12.28
N GLY A 142 -10.38 -3.43 -13.12
CA GLY A 142 -9.68 -2.24 -13.63
C GLY A 142 -10.62 -1.15 -14.16
N LYS A 143 -11.56 -1.52 -15.05
CA LYS A 143 -12.57 -0.59 -15.57
C LYS A 143 -13.42 0.06 -14.46
N LYS A 144 -13.84 -0.72 -13.46
CA LYS A 144 -14.64 -0.23 -12.33
C LYS A 144 -13.84 0.64 -11.37
N LEU A 145 -12.53 0.39 -11.25
CA LEU A 145 -11.63 1.23 -10.46
C LEU A 145 -11.27 2.54 -11.18
N GLY A 146 -11.62 2.68 -12.47
CA GLY A 146 -11.21 3.82 -13.28
C GLY A 146 -9.71 3.84 -13.52
N VAL A 147 -9.12 2.63 -13.62
CA VAL A 147 -7.70 2.37 -13.86
C VAL A 147 -7.61 1.51 -15.12
N GLY A 148 -7.02 2.01 -16.21
CA GLY A 148 -7.01 1.21 -17.45
C GLY A 148 -6.46 1.83 -18.73
N GLU A 149 -6.16 3.12 -18.76
CA GLU A 149 -5.43 3.70 -19.90
C GLU A 149 -3.93 3.42 -19.73
N GLY A 150 -3.48 2.19 -20.01
CA GLY A 150 -2.04 1.87 -20.04
C GLY A 150 -1.63 0.46 -19.61
N PHE A 151 -2.51 -0.32 -18.99
CA PHE A 151 -2.25 -1.74 -18.74
C PHE A 151 -2.59 -2.54 -20.00
N VAL A 152 -1.57 -2.93 -20.78
CA VAL A 152 -1.74 -3.94 -21.85
C VAL A 152 -2.04 -5.27 -21.17
N THR A 153 -3.32 -5.52 -20.91
CA THR A 153 -3.81 -6.84 -20.54
C THR A 153 -3.77 -7.70 -21.80
N LYS A 154 -2.75 -8.55 -21.92
CA LYS A 154 -2.83 -9.68 -22.85
C LYS A 154 -4.04 -10.49 -22.38
N LYS A 155 -5.14 -10.44 -23.13
CA LYS A 155 -6.34 -11.23 -22.85
C LYS A 155 -6.01 -12.72 -22.99
N THR A 156 -5.55 -13.35 -21.92
CA THR A 156 -5.63 -14.80 -21.77
C THR A 156 -7.05 -15.13 -21.32
N SER A 157 -7.90 -15.50 -22.28
CA SER A 157 -9.28 -15.94 -22.05
C SER A 157 -9.34 -17.36 -21.47
N GLY A 158 -8.63 -17.62 -20.38
CA GLY A 158 -8.53 -18.96 -19.80
C GLY A 158 -8.16 -18.91 -18.34
N VAL A 159 -9.14 -19.18 -17.49
CA VAL A 159 -9.05 -19.42 -16.04
C VAL A 159 -8.47 -18.26 -15.25
N THR A 160 -9.32 -17.53 -14.52
CA THR A 160 -8.89 -16.68 -13.40
C THR A 160 -8.23 -17.57 -12.35
N SER A 161 -6.95 -17.86 -12.52
CA SER A 161 -6.18 -18.70 -11.59
C SER A 161 -5.78 -17.88 -10.37
N TRP A 162 -6.78 -17.39 -9.64
CA TRP A 162 -6.62 -17.16 -8.22
C TRP A 162 -6.47 -18.56 -7.61
N GLY A 163 -5.32 -18.86 -6.98
CA GLY A 163 -5.09 -20.16 -6.37
C GLY A 163 -6.30 -20.60 -5.53
N GLY A 164 -6.57 -21.92 -5.46
CA GLY A 164 -7.83 -22.45 -4.94
C GLY A 164 -8.27 -21.98 -3.55
N ARG A 165 -7.35 -21.43 -2.75
CA ARG A 165 -7.63 -20.81 -1.44
C ARG A 165 -8.23 -19.40 -1.57
N LEU A 166 -7.70 -18.53 -2.42
CA LEU A 166 -8.25 -17.19 -2.71
C LEU A 166 -9.62 -17.28 -3.37
N THR A 167 -9.81 -18.24 -4.28
CA THR A 167 -11.12 -18.48 -4.93
C THR A 167 -12.20 -18.87 -3.92
N ARG A 168 -11.89 -19.71 -2.93
CA ARG A 168 -12.86 -20.09 -1.87
C ARG A 168 -13.21 -18.95 -0.92
N GLN A 169 -12.23 -18.10 -0.58
CA GLN A 169 -12.50 -16.90 0.20
C GLN A 169 -13.37 -15.91 -0.58
N PHE A 170 -13.15 -15.81 -1.89
CA PHE A 170 -13.98 -14.98 -2.77
C PHE A 170 -15.44 -15.45 -2.83
N ASP A 171 -15.71 -16.75 -3.04
CA ASP A 171 -17.07 -17.30 -3.10
C ASP A 171 -17.87 -17.12 -1.79
N LYS A 172 -17.17 -17.21 -0.64
CA LYS A 172 -17.79 -16.96 0.68
C LYS A 172 -18.18 -15.49 0.85
N LEU A 173 -17.50 -14.59 0.16
CA LEU A 173 -17.56 -13.15 0.39
C LEU A 173 -18.46 -12.42 -0.62
N THR A 174 -18.64 -12.95 -1.84
CA THR A 174 -19.64 -12.45 -2.80
C THR A 174 -21.09 -12.57 -2.30
N ASN A 175 -21.33 -13.38 -1.25
CA ASN A 175 -22.64 -13.55 -0.61
C ASN A 175 -22.88 -12.65 0.62
N GLY A 176 -21.93 -11.79 1.01
CA GLY A 176 -22.05 -10.93 2.19
C GLY A 176 -22.95 -9.71 1.96
N LYS A 177 -24.07 -9.60 2.68
CA LYS A 177 -25.07 -8.52 2.55
C LYS A 177 -24.71 -7.17 3.22
N ASN A 178 -23.46 -6.95 3.65
CA ASN A 178 -23.05 -5.78 4.45
C ASN A 178 -21.82 -5.00 3.90
N LEU A 179 -21.54 -5.07 2.59
CA LEU A 179 -20.35 -4.46 1.97
C LEU A 179 -20.43 -2.92 1.78
N ASP A 180 -21.37 -2.22 2.42
CA ASP A 180 -21.71 -0.83 2.04
C ASP A 180 -21.26 0.25 3.04
N SER A 181 -20.55 -0.09 4.12
CA SER A 181 -20.14 0.92 5.10
C SER A 181 -18.82 1.62 4.69
N PRO A 182 -18.78 2.96 4.58
CA PRO A 182 -17.53 3.71 4.41
C PRO A 182 -16.49 3.39 5.49
N ALA A 183 -16.93 3.03 6.71
CA ALA A 183 -16.03 2.61 7.78
C ALA A 183 -15.30 1.31 7.44
N MET A 184 -15.98 0.34 6.82
CA MET A 184 -15.36 -0.92 6.39
C MET A 184 -14.34 -0.67 5.29
N TYR A 185 -14.64 0.23 4.35
CA TYR A 185 -13.68 0.63 3.32
C TYR A 185 -12.40 1.22 3.91
N VAL A 186 -12.53 2.19 4.83
CA VAL A 186 -11.39 2.86 5.46
C VAL A 186 -10.59 1.90 6.33
N GLN A 187 -11.25 1.04 7.12
CA GLN A 187 -10.59 0.01 7.92
C GLN A 187 -9.85 -1.00 7.03
N GLY A 188 -10.47 -1.41 5.92
CA GLY A 188 -9.84 -2.28 4.94
C GLY A 188 -8.60 -1.65 4.33
N LEU A 189 -8.67 -0.38 3.90
CA LEU A 189 -7.50 0.35 3.38
C LEU A 189 -6.38 0.44 4.41
N ALA A 190 -6.70 0.78 5.65
CA ALA A 190 -5.70 0.89 6.71
C ALA A 190 -4.98 -0.45 6.95
N LYS A 191 -5.74 -1.56 6.95
CA LYS A 191 -5.20 -2.92 7.03
C LYS A 191 -4.32 -3.26 5.84
N LEU A 192 -4.80 -3.02 4.62
CA LEU A 192 -4.07 -3.27 3.38
C LEU A 192 -2.74 -2.53 3.34
N PHE A 193 -2.73 -1.24 3.70
CA PHE A 193 -1.54 -0.41 3.69
C PHE A 193 -0.50 -0.84 4.72
N ASN A 194 -0.95 -1.36 5.87
CA ASN A 194 -0.05 -1.97 6.85
C ASN A 194 0.58 -3.25 6.29
N GLN A 195 -0.23 -4.12 5.69
CA GLN A 195 0.23 -5.39 5.14
C GLN A 195 1.16 -5.21 3.93
N ALA A 196 0.94 -4.18 3.11
CA ALA A 196 1.77 -3.89 1.96
C ALA A 196 3.22 -3.49 2.33
N GLN A 197 3.50 -3.14 3.59
CA GLN A 197 4.85 -2.78 4.04
C GLN A 197 5.84 -3.94 3.92
N ILE A 198 5.39 -5.20 3.91
CA ILE A 198 6.28 -6.34 3.66
C ILE A 198 6.97 -6.23 2.30
N LEU A 199 6.26 -5.71 1.28
CA LEU A 199 6.84 -5.48 -0.03
C LEU A 199 7.85 -4.33 -0.01
N ASP A 200 7.65 -3.30 0.82
CA ASP A 200 8.65 -2.24 1.01
C ASP A 200 9.92 -2.77 1.66
N GLU A 201 9.77 -3.61 2.69
CA GLU A 201 10.90 -4.24 3.38
C GLU A 201 11.75 -5.07 2.41
N HIS A 202 11.13 -5.92 1.60
CA HIS A 202 11.84 -6.70 0.59
C HIS A 202 12.42 -5.83 -0.54
N THR A 203 11.68 -4.81 -1.00
CA THR A 203 12.17 -3.87 -2.03
C THR A 203 13.40 -3.13 -1.52
N GLY A 204 13.37 -2.65 -0.28
CA GLY A 204 14.52 -1.99 0.36
C GLY A 204 15.69 -2.93 0.58
N ALA A 205 15.45 -4.18 0.99
CA ALA A 205 16.50 -5.16 1.24
C ALA A 205 17.26 -5.57 -0.03
N ILE A 206 16.56 -5.68 -1.17
CA ILE A 206 17.21 -6.02 -2.45
C ILE A 206 17.87 -4.82 -3.11
N SER A 207 17.34 -3.59 -2.91
CA SER A 207 17.86 -2.38 -3.55
C SER A 207 18.91 -1.62 -2.75
N CYS A 208 19.10 -1.96 -1.46
CA CYS A 208 20.10 -1.28 -0.62
C CYS A 208 21.54 -1.58 -1.08
N GLN A 209 22.46 -0.69 -0.70
CA GLN A 209 23.89 -0.81 -0.99
C GLN A 209 24.69 -0.63 0.31
N PRO A 210 25.47 -1.65 0.75
CA PRO A 210 25.52 -3.01 0.21
C PRO A 210 24.16 -3.73 0.30
N ILE A 211 23.93 -4.72 -0.57
CA ILE A 211 22.69 -5.53 -0.59
C ILE A 211 22.51 -6.21 0.77
N ALA A 212 21.26 -6.37 1.22
CA ALA A 212 20.99 -7.00 2.51
C ALA A 212 21.52 -8.45 2.53
N PRO A 213 22.14 -8.91 3.62
CA PRO A 213 22.81 -10.22 3.67
C PRO A 213 21.95 -11.41 3.22
N LEU A 214 20.65 -11.40 3.55
CA LEU A 214 19.72 -12.48 3.16
C LEU A 214 19.49 -12.52 1.64
N TYR A 215 19.43 -11.36 1.01
CA TYR A 215 19.35 -11.26 -0.44
C TYR A 215 20.72 -11.46 -1.11
N GLU A 216 21.83 -11.13 -0.46
CA GLU A 216 23.18 -11.38 -0.96
C GLU A 216 23.47 -12.87 -1.15
N ALA A 217 22.93 -13.72 -0.27
CA ALA A 217 23.05 -15.18 -0.36
C ALA A 217 22.33 -15.80 -1.58
N PHE A 218 21.46 -15.06 -2.27
CA PHE A 218 20.72 -15.56 -3.42
C PHE A 218 21.53 -15.52 -4.73
N PRO A 219 21.34 -16.52 -5.63
CA PRO A 219 21.93 -16.48 -6.97
C PRO A 219 21.58 -15.18 -7.72
N PRO A 220 22.52 -14.53 -8.43
CA PRO A 220 22.30 -13.25 -9.09
C PRO A 220 21.12 -13.22 -10.07
N ASP A 221 20.91 -14.31 -10.82
CA ASP A 221 19.82 -14.49 -11.76
C ASP A 221 18.44 -14.49 -11.07
N ILE A 222 18.33 -15.15 -9.92
CA ILE A 222 17.10 -15.16 -9.13
C ILE A 222 16.85 -13.79 -8.51
N ARG A 223 17.89 -13.11 -8.00
CA ARG A 223 17.75 -11.73 -7.48
C ARG A 223 17.18 -10.79 -8.53
N LEU A 224 17.73 -10.81 -9.75
CA LEU A 224 17.21 -10.00 -10.85
C LEU A 224 15.73 -10.31 -11.15
N ALA A 225 15.35 -11.59 -11.11
CA ALA A 225 13.96 -12.00 -11.28
C ALA A 225 13.04 -11.54 -10.12
N LEU A 226 13.57 -11.45 -8.90
CA LEU A 226 12.86 -10.91 -7.72
C LEU A 226 12.69 -9.39 -7.82
N GLU A 227 13.71 -8.66 -8.24
CA GLU A 227 13.64 -7.20 -8.47
C GLU A 227 12.53 -6.84 -9.47
N VAL A 228 12.43 -7.59 -10.58
CA VAL A 228 11.36 -7.38 -11.58
C VAL A 228 9.97 -7.59 -10.97
N LYS A 229 9.79 -8.61 -10.13
CA LYS A 229 8.50 -8.89 -9.47
C LYS A 229 8.15 -7.82 -8.43
N LEU A 230 9.10 -7.41 -7.60
CA LEU A 230 8.92 -6.33 -6.61
C LEU A 230 8.61 -4.99 -7.29
N LYS A 231 9.31 -4.68 -8.39
CA LYS A 231 9.00 -3.52 -9.23
C LYS A 231 7.57 -3.55 -9.75
N ARG A 232 7.12 -4.70 -10.28
CA ARG A 232 5.75 -4.87 -10.77
C ARG A 232 4.72 -4.66 -9.67
N ALA A 233 4.96 -5.16 -8.47
CA ALA A 233 4.09 -4.96 -7.31
C ALA A 233 4.01 -3.46 -6.93
N SER A 234 5.15 -2.77 -6.88
CA SER A 234 5.21 -1.33 -6.61
C SER A 234 4.42 -0.52 -7.64
N GLU A 235 4.61 -0.81 -8.93
CA GLU A 235 3.86 -0.17 -10.01
C GLU A 235 2.36 -0.45 -9.94
N PHE A 236 1.95 -1.66 -9.57
CA PHE A 236 0.55 -2.01 -9.34
C PHE A 236 -0.07 -1.15 -8.24
N PHE A 237 0.56 -1.04 -7.06
CA PHE A 237 0.03 -0.20 -5.98
C PHE A 237 -0.04 1.28 -6.38
N ALA A 238 0.96 1.78 -7.09
CA ALA A 238 0.98 3.16 -7.58
C ALA A 238 -0.16 3.45 -8.58
N LYS A 239 -0.26 2.62 -9.63
CA LYS A 239 -1.14 2.88 -10.78
C LYS A 239 -2.57 2.39 -10.56
N VAL A 240 -2.79 1.45 -9.65
CA VAL A 240 -4.11 0.86 -9.37
C VAL A 240 -4.64 1.36 -8.04
N VAL A 241 -4.03 0.94 -6.93
CA VAL A 241 -4.58 1.15 -5.59
C VAL A 241 -4.56 2.62 -5.20
N LEU A 242 -3.39 3.25 -5.21
CA LEU A 242 -3.24 4.66 -4.83
C LEU A 242 -4.02 5.60 -5.76
N THR A 243 -4.20 5.23 -7.04
CA THR A 243 -4.96 6.04 -7.99
C THR A 243 -6.41 6.21 -7.58
N PHE A 244 -7.11 5.13 -7.20
CA PHE A 244 -8.50 5.27 -6.75
C PHE A 244 -8.60 5.82 -5.33
N VAL A 245 -7.64 5.52 -4.44
CA VAL A 245 -7.65 6.03 -3.05
C VAL A 245 -7.43 7.54 -3.00
N ILE A 246 -6.48 8.08 -3.76
CA ILE A 246 -6.22 9.53 -3.82
C ILE A 246 -7.45 10.25 -4.41
N ARG A 247 -8.10 9.67 -5.41
CA ARG A 247 -9.35 10.21 -5.99
C ARG A 247 -10.46 10.25 -4.95
N ASP A 248 -10.65 9.19 -4.19
CA ASP A 248 -11.66 9.13 -3.13
C ASP A 248 -11.37 10.11 -2.01
N MET A 249 -10.11 10.24 -1.60
CA MET A 249 -9.67 11.22 -0.61
C MET A 249 -9.95 12.65 -1.07
N ALA A 250 -9.72 12.97 -2.34
CA ALA A 250 -10.04 14.29 -2.89
C ALA A 250 -11.55 14.60 -2.81
N LEU A 251 -12.41 13.62 -3.11
CA LEU A 251 -13.87 13.77 -2.98
C LEU A 251 -14.31 13.93 -1.51
N LEU A 252 -13.67 13.21 -0.60
CA LEU A 252 -13.92 13.31 0.83
C LEU A 252 -13.49 14.68 1.39
N LEU A 253 -12.33 15.19 0.95
CA LEU A 253 -11.83 16.53 1.30
C LEU A 253 -12.77 17.63 0.78
N ASP A 254 -13.20 17.56 -0.47
CA ASP A 254 -14.18 18.50 -1.04
C ASP A 254 -15.48 18.50 -0.22
N LYS A 255 -15.96 17.31 0.17
CA LYS A 255 -17.14 17.17 1.02
C LYS A 255 -16.92 17.78 2.42
N TYR A 256 -15.75 17.57 3.01
CA TYR A 256 -15.38 18.11 4.31
C TYR A 256 -15.40 19.65 4.29
N VAL A 257 -14.76 20.26 3.29
CA VAL A 257 -14.72 21.72 3.11
C VAL A 257 -16.12 22.32 2.95
N LYS A 258 -16.97 21.71 2.13
CA LYS A 258 -18.36 22.17 1.94
C LYS A 258 -19.22 22.11 3.20
N LYS A 259 -18.91 21.25 4.16
CA LYS A 259 -19.60 21.25 5.45
C LYS A 259 -19.18 22.45 6.31
N CYS A 260 -17.92 22.86 6.26
CA CYS A 260 -17.45 24.08 6.92
C CYS A 260 -18.15 25.32 6.35
N GLU A 261 -18.35 25.39 5.03
CA GLU A 261 -19.09 26.49 4.40
C GLU A 261 -20.55 26.58 4.89
N LYS A 262 -21.22 25.43 5.04
CA LYS A 262 -22.59 25.38 5.58
C LYS A 262 -22.66 25.84 7.02
N TRP A 263 -21.71 25.40 7.85
CA TRP A 263 -21.62 25.83 9.24
C TRP A 263 -21.41 27.35 9.37
N LEU A 264 -20.74 28.00 8.42
CA LEU A 264 -20.59 29.46 8.39
C LEU A 264 -21.88 30.19 7.95
N ALA A 265 -22.78 29.51 7.27
CA ALA A 265 -24.05 30.07 6.78
C ALA A 265 -25.21 29.88 7.78
N GLU A 266 -24.97 29.16 8.88
CA GLU A 266 -25.85 29.00 10.05
C GLU A 266 -25.57 30.08 11.09
#